data_AF-A0A392RWN4-F1
#
_entry.id   AF-A0A392RWN4-F1
#
_cell.length_a   1.000
_cell.length_b   1.000
_cell.length_c   1.000
_cell.angle_alpha   90.00
_cell.angle_beta   90.00
_cell.angle_gamma   90.00
#
_symmetry.space_group_name_H-M   'P 1'
#
loop_
_entity.id
_entity.type
_entity.pdbx_description
1 polymer ?
#
loop_
_entity_poly.entity_id
_entity_poly.type
_entity_poly.pdbx_seq_one_letter_code
_entity_poly.pdbx_strand_id
1 'polypeptide(L)'
;EAQLRGLSDHCPLVLSANEDNWGPRPARMLKCWSDIPGYNIFVRDKWNSLQVDGWRGFVLKEKFKMIKLALKEWHVAHSQNLTSRIDTL
;
A
#
# COMPACT_ATOMS: atom_id res chain seq x y z
N GLU A 1 11.95 22.38 -2.65
CA GLU A 1 11.96 21.11 -3.41
C GLU A 1 11.32 20.03 -2.54
N ALA A 2 10.47 19.18 -3.11
CA ALA A 2 9.85 18.09 -2.38
C ALA A 2 10.86 16.96 -2.13
N GLN A 3 11.04 16.57 -0.87
CA GLN A 3 11.96 15.50 -0.49
C GLN A 3 11.48 14.16 -1.07
N LEU A 4 12.22 13.62 -2.05
CA LEU A 4 12.00 12.28 -2.57
C LEU A 4 12.31 11.27 -1.46
N ARG A 5 11.30 10.50 -1.05
CA ARG A 5 11.41 9.51 0.03
C ARG A 5 12.36 8.39 -0.39
N GLY A 6 13.57 8.37 0.17
CA GLY A 6 14.55 7.29 -0.02
C GLY A 6 14.02 5.93 0.48
N LEU A 7 14.63 4.84 -0.01
CA LEU A 7 14.31 3.46 0.38
C LEU A 7 15.02 3.00 1.66
N SER A 8 15.79 3.88 2.29
CA SER A 8 16.65 3.57 3.42
C SER A 8 16.04 4.06 4.72
N ASP A 9 16.02 3.21 5.74
CA ASP A 9 15.63 3.56 7.12
C ASP A 9 16.73 4.34 7.86
N HIS A 10 17.85 4.66 7.20
CA HIS A 10 18.88 5.54 7.74
C HIS A 10 18.40 6.99 7.66
N CYS A 11 18.13 7.59 8.82
CA CYS A 11 17.73 8.99 8.95
C CYS A 11 18.94 9.85 9.37
N PRO A 12 19.73 10.41 8.43
CA PRO A 12 20.72 11.42 8.79
C PRO A 12 20.01 12.69 9.29
N LEU A 13 20.55 13.32 10.33
CA LEU A 13 20.08 14.61 10.84
C LEU A 13 20.38 15.70 9.80
N VAL A 14 19.41 15.97 8.93
CA VAL A 14 19.46 17.05 7.93
C VAL A 14 18.60 18.20 8.45
N LEU A 15 19.23 19.35 8.67
CA LEU A 15 18.52 20.59 9.02
C LEU A 15 18.01 21.25 7.73
N SER A 16 16.70 21.35 7.58
CA SER A 16 16.02 21.98 6.45
C SER A 16 15.03 23.03 6.95
N ALA A 17 15.10 24.24 6.40
CA ALA A 17 14.28 25.38 6.84
C ALA A 17 12.97 25.53 6.04
N ASN A 18 12.78 24.76 4.97
CA ASN A 18 11.62 24.86 4.06
C ASN A 18 11.19 23.46 3.58
N GLU A 19 10.80 22.61 4.53
CA GLU A 19 10.22 21.30 4.20
C GLU A 19 8.70 21.40 4.08
N ASP A 20 8.18 21.19 2.87
CA ASP A 20 6.80 20.79 2.67
C ASP A 20 6.63 19.36 3.21
N ASN A 21 6.58 19.24 4.54
CA ASN A 21 6.45 17.95 5.22
C ASN A 21 4.98 17.52 5.18
N TRP A 22 4.61 16.82 4.11
CA TRP A 22 3.29 16.20 3.92
C TRP A 22 2.99 15.04 4.88
N GLY A 23 3.80 14.87 5.94
CA GLY A 23 3.64 13.84 6.94
C GLY A 23 4.07 12.44 6.47
N PRO A 24 3.89 11.44 7.35
CA PRO A 24 4.25 10.05 7.06
C PRO A 24 3.46 9.51 5.87
N ARG A 25 4.08 8.61 5.09
CA ARG A 25 3.44 8.00 3.91
C ARG A 25 2.08 7.41 4.31
N PRO A 26 0.96 7.85 3.71
CA PRO A 26 -0.39 7.48 4.16
C PRO A 26 -0.67 5.97 4.13
N ALA A 27 -0.04 5.25 3.21
CA ALA A 27 -0.14 3.81 3.12
C ALA A 27 1.21 3.17 2.77
N ARG A 28 1.61 2.17 3.56
CA ARG A 28 2.65 1.20 3.21
C ARG A 28 1.99 -0.03 2.59
N MET A 29 2.29 -0.29 1.32
CA MET A 29 1.82 -1.41 0.51
C MET A 29 3.04 -2.26 0.11
N LEU A 30 2.87 -3.59 0.02
CA LEU A 30 3.96 -4.45 -0.44
C LEU A 30 4.19 -4.23 -1.93
N LYS A 31 5.42 -3.92 -2.32
CA LYS A 31 5.78 -3.67 -3.73
C LYS A 31 5.53 -4.91 -4.59
N CYS A 32 5.82 -6.10 -4.07
CA CYS A 32 5.65 -7.36 -4.80
C CYS A 32 4.21 -7.68 -5.18
N TRP A 33 3.20 -6.99 -4.62
CA TRP A 33 1.81 -7.23 -5.02
C TRP A 33 1.54 -6.86 -6.47
N SER A 34 2.23 -5.84 -7.03
CA SER A 34 2.06 -5.46 -8.44
C SER A 34 2.58 -6.53 -9.41
N ASP A 35 3.46 -7.40 -8.94
CA ASP A 35 4.10 -8.43 -9.74
C ASP A 35 3.23 -9.70 -9.85
N ILE A 36 2.16 -9.80 -9.05
CA ILE A 36 1.23 -10.93 -9.06
C ILE A 36 0.24 -10.74 -10.23
N PRO A 37 0.11 -11.71 -11.16
CA PRO A 37 -0.85 -11.64 -12.25
C PRO A 37 -2.27 -11.37 -11.74
N GLY A 38 -2.98 -10.45 -12.39
CA GLY A 38 -4.34 -10.07 -11.99
C GLY A 38 -4.43 -8.96 -10.94
N TYR A 39 -3.31 -8.49 -10.36
CA TYR A 39 -3.30 -7.41 -9.38
C TYR A 39 -4.07 -6.16 -9.85
N ASN A 40 -3.77 -5.66 -11.06
CA ASN A 40 -4.40 -4.45 -11.58
C ASN A 40 -5.91 -4.60 -11.79
N ILE A 41 -6.37 -5.80 -12.15
CA ILE A 41 -7.80 -6.11 -12.33
C ILE A 41 -8.46 -6.14 -10.96
N PHE A 42 -7.90 -6.90 -10.02
CA PHE A 42 -8.40 -7.00 -8.65
C PHE A 42 -8.55 -5.64 -7.97
N VAL A 43 -7.51 -4.80 -8.02
CA VAL A 43 -7.52 -3.47 -7.40
C VAL A 43 -8.58 -2.57 -8.03
N ARG A 44 -8.71 -2.59 -9.36
CA ARG A 44 -9.70 -1.78 -10.10
C ARG A 44 -11.12 -2.19 -9.74
N ASP A 45 -11.40 -3.49 -9.78
CA ASP A 45 -12.74 -4.01 -9.51
C ASP A 45 -13.13 -3.77 -8.06
N LYS A 46 -12.22 -4.01 -7.12
CA LYS A 46 -12.44 -3.67 -5.72
C LYS A 46 -12.67 -2.18 -5.53
N TRP A 47 -11.82 -1.32 -6.11
CA TRP A 47 -11.98 0.14 -5.99
C TRP A 47 -13.37 0.63 -6.45
N ASN A 48 -13.85 0.10 -7.57
CA ASN A 48 -15.16 0.44 -8.13
C ASN A 48 -16.32 -0.10 -7.31
N SER A 49 -16.15 -1.26 -6.65
CA SER A 49 -17.17 -1.84 -5.76
C SER A 49 -17.30 -1.11 -4.41
N LEU A 50 -16.27 -0.41 -3.94
CA LEU A 50 -16.26 0.25 -2.64
C LEU A 50 -17.08 1.54 -2.66
N GLN A 51 -18.19 1.54 -1.90
CA GLN A 51 -19.00 2.72 -1.63
C GLN A 51 -18.68 3.25 -0.24
N VAL A 52 -18.26 4.51 -0.14
CA VAL A 52 -17.93 5.20 1.10
C VAL A 52 -18.43 6.63 0.98
N ASP A 53 -19.22 7.07 1.96
CA ASP A 53 -19.77 8.42 2.02
C ASP A 53 -18.99 9.32 2.98
N GLY A 54 -18.99 10.63 2.72
CA GLY A 54 -18.33 11.64 3.54
C GLY A 54 -17.57 12.68 2.72
N TRP A 55 -16.75 13.49 3.38
CA TRP A 55 -15.89 14.45 2.67
C TRP A 55 -14.79 13.73 1.88
N ARG A 56 -14.33 14.35 0.78
CA ARG A 56 -13.43 13.71 -0.20
C ARG A 56 -12.18 13.07 0.43
N GLY A 57 -11.57 13.70 1.43
CA GLY A 57 -10.40 13.16 2.11
C GLY A 57 -10.71 11.92 2.96
N PHE A 58 -11.87 11.87 3.61
CA PHE A 58 -12.32 10.69 4.35
C PHE A 58 -12.64 9.52 3.42
N VAL A 59 -13.37 9.79 2.33
CA VAL A 59 -13.66 8.78 1.30
C VAL A 59 -12.37 8.16 0.77
N LEU A 60 -11.38 9.00 0.42
CA LEU A 60 -10.10 8.52 -0.07
C LEU A 60 -9.35 7.68 0.98
N LYS A 61 -9.28 8.16 2.23
CA LYS A 61 -8.62 7.47 3.34
C LYS A 61 -9.23 6.09 3.58
N GLU A 62 -10.55 5.99 3.69
CA GLU A 62 -11.21 4.71 3.97
C GLU A 62 -11.16 3.76 2.78
N LYS A 63 -11.29 4.25 1.53
CA LYS A 63 -11.10 3.38 0.35
C LYS A 63 -9.69 2.79 0.28
N PHE A 64 -8.65 3.56 0.60
CA PHE A 64 -7.28 3.02 0.67
C PHE A 64 -7.10 1.99 1.78
N LYS A 65 -7.71 2.21 2.95
CA LYS A 65 -7.70 1.25 4.07
C LYS A 65 -8.38 -0.06 3.67
N MET A 66 -9.53 0.01 2.99
CA MET A 66 -10.27 -1.16 2.51
C MET A 66 -9.50 -1.92 1.41
N ILE A 67 -8.91 -1.23 0.44
CA ILE A 67 -8.03 -1.85 -0.56
C ILE A 67 -6.87 -2.60 0.10
N LYS A 68 -6.21 -1.96 1.08
CA LYS A 68 -5.08 -2.57 1.78
C LYS A 68 -5.50 -3.86 2.49
N LEU A 69 -6.68 -3.91 3.09
CA LEU A 69 -7.20 -5.13 3.71
C LEU A 69 -7.49 -6.21 2.66
N ALA A 70 -8.23 -5.85 1.61
CA ALA A 70 -8.58 -6.76 0.52
C ALA A 70 -7.34 -7.35 -0.18
N LEU A 71 -6.28 -6.56 -0.35
CA LEU A 71 -5.02 -7.04 -0.92
C LEU A 71 -4.27 -8.02 -0.01
N LYS A 72 -4.36 -7.86 1.32
CA LYS A 72 -3.78 -8.85 2.25
C LYS A 72 -4.47 -10.20 2.11
N GLU A 73 -5.80 -10.19 2.08
CA GLU A 73 -6.61 -11.40 1.91
C GLU A 73 -6.36 -12.05 0.55
N TRP A 74 -6.39 -11.24 -0.52
CA TRP A 74 -6.10 -11.69 -1.88
C TRP A 74 -4.70 -12.28 -2.00
N HIS A 75 -3.69 -11.63 -1.41
CA HIS A 75 -2.34 -12.13 -1.38
C HIS A 75 -2.26 -13.50 -0.73
N VAL A 76 -2.86 -13.70 0.46
CA VAL A 76 -2.87 -15.01 1.13
C VAL A 76 -3.53 -16.08 0.26
N ALA A 77 -4.63 -15.77 -0.41
CA ALA A 77 -5.31 -16.71 -1.30
C ALA A 77 -4.49 -17.04 -2.57
N HIS A 78 -3.70 -16.09 -3.08
CA HIS A 78 -2.90 -16.27 -4.31
C HIS A 78 -1.47 -16.73 -4.03
N SER A 79 -0.99 -16.60 -2.79
CA SER A 79 0.34 -17.01 -2.35
C SER A 79 0.35 -18.34 -1.60
N GLN A 80 -0.75 -19.12 -1.64
CA GLN A 80 -0.91 -20.44 -0.99
C GLN A 80 0.13 -21.52 -1.35
N ASN A 81 1.18 -21.17 -2.11
CA ASN A 81 2.32 -22.03 -2.37
C ASN A 81 3.64 -21.53 -1.75
N LEU A 82 3.66 -20.48 -0.93
CA LEU A 82 4.90 -20.06 -0.26
C LEU A 82 5.12 -20.81 1.05
N THR A 83 4.11 -20.87 1.92
CA THR A 83 4.22 -21.52 3.24
C THR A 83 4.47 -23.03 3.11
N SER A 84 3.72 -23.69 2.23
CA SER A 84 3.90 -25.13 1.93
C SER A 84 5.29 -25.46 1.34
N ARG A 85 5.90 -24.52 0.61
CA ARG A 85 7.26 -24.65 0.06
C ARG A 85 8.35 -24.37 1.09
N ILE A 86 8.05 -23.64 2.15
CA ILE A 86 8.96 -23.40 3.28
C ILE A 86 8.92 -24.58 4.25
N ASP A 87 7.75 -25.16 4.50
CA ASP A 87 7.59 -26.36 5.35
C ASP A 87 8.24 -27.63 4.74
N THR A 88 8.60 -27.59 3.46
CA THR A 88 9.29 -28.67 2.73
C THR A 88 10.80 -28.45 2.60
N LEU A 89 11.35 -27.37 3.17
CA LEU A 89 12.80 -27.14 3.32
C LEU A 89 13.27 -27.57 4.70
#